data_AF-A0A2Z3H6C0-F1
#
_entry.id   AF-A0A2Z3H6C0-F1
#
_cell.length_a   1.000
_cell.length_b   1.000
_cell.length_c   1.000
_cell.angle_alpha   90.00
_cell.angle_beta   90.00
_cell.angle_gamma   90.00
#
_symmetry.space_group_name_H-M   'P 1'
#
loop_
_entity.id
_entity.type
_entity.pdbx_description
1 polymer ?
#
loop_
_entity_poly.entity_id
_entity_poly.type
_entity_poly.pdbx_seq_one_letter_code
_entity_poly.pdbx_strand_id
1 'polypeptide(L)'
;MRSIAGAVALVLLASAGARGAEPLDHRGRGDLAIKARDILKRHCAECHTGSAAPGKSRTNLLDHAQVVGEKKKPIPLAAAGERSLLLELLADGSMPPGNRAAPTPAEVAVLKKWIDASAPGYPLAFDEDYVLGTIADQFKNNPDLSKTKQYVSFAHLVRDGEPHPDLGAAERDLRIALALSSSARTGAALEPVDEAGTVFRFDLVEQQWRGGYVFELMEGRRPTRNAAPTHLDVLIERENPHATALRPDELPAARLKELPGLRGAVVPVPYLRGDWLSSSLLAPAWAPKAVFGWGPRSPLAADLFALSALQRLEPTDMAPDGPVARPFAGLKPVSVPSAGPGRMPIPPLSAWYAGDVVPRESPLKLKVDLIVGAKPVTQVKVDEPFTLEVRCEQKVYFTLLMVQADGEVRVQEVLGGNVLKPGQAQRLLPPNGKSFVIGGINGGGKTAVEHFVLFVSETELPAPTIVRSKHGSRYVWRFSMEPTERFPFEPNKVVRKVVPIHVARE
;
A
#
# COMPACT_ATOMS: atom_id res chain seq x y z
N MET A 1 12.60 87.38 26.94
CA MET A 1 12.09 86.03 27.28
C MET A 1 12.69 85.04 26.30
N ARG A 2 13.68 84.24 26.71
CA ARG A 2 14.27 83.17 25.89
C ARG A 2 14.20 81.88 26.71
N SER A 3 13.38 80.94 26.27
CA SER A 3 13.12 79.65 26.92
C SER A 3 14.25 78.66 26.70
N ILE A 4 14.61 77.95 27.77
CA ILE A 4 15.53 76.81 27.78
C ILE A 4 14.69 75.55 27.54
N ALA A 5 14.99 74.79 26.48
CA ALA A 5 14.40 73.48 26.22
C ALA A 5 15.37 72.40 26.72
N GLY A 6 14.96 71.64 27.74
CA GLY A 6 15.68 70.49 28.27
C GLY A 6 15.33 69.20 27.51
N ALA A 7 16.35 68.45 27.14
CA ALA A 7 16.24 67.13 26.52
C ALA A 7 16.06 66.03 27.58
N VAL A 8 15.12 65.12 27.37
CA VAL A 8 15.01 63.86 28.11
C VAL A 8 15.21 62.72 27.12
N ALA A 9 16.33 62.02 27.23
CA ALA A 9 16.64 60.81 26.47
C ALA A 9 16.12 59.59 27.25
N LEU A 10 15.13 58.90 26.69
CA LEU A 10 14.57 57.66 27.22
C LEU A 10 15.42 56.48 26.71
N VAL A 11 16.20 55.86 27.59
CA VAL A 11 16.97 54.64 27.29
C VAL A 11 16.06 53.43 27.46
N LEU A 12 15.66 52.80 26.35
CA LEU A 12 14.96 51.52 26.32
C LEU A 12 15.98 50.37 26.41
N LEU A 13 16.09 49.76 27.59
CA LEU A 13 16.80 48.50 27.80
C LEU A 13 15.97 47.33 27.23
N ALA A 14 16.36 46.83 26.06
CA ALA A 14 15.81 45.59 25.50
C ALA A 14 16.34 44.40 26.30
N SER A 15 15.47 43.75 27.07
CA SER A 15 15.75 42.48 27.73
C SER A 15 15.71 41.37 26.68
N ALA A 16 16.87 40.83 26.31
CA ALA A 16 16.97 39.61 25.51
C ALA A 16 16.54 38.41 26.36
N GLY A 17 15.23 38.10 26.35
CA GLY A 17 14.72 36.88 26.96
C GLY A 17 15.32 35.66 26.27
N ALA A 18 15.91 34.76 27.07
CA ALA A 18 16.29 33.43 26.63
C ALA A 18 15.06 32.74 26.04
N ARG A 19 15.00 32.61 24.71
CA ARG A 19 14.03 31.74 24.05
C ARG A 19 14.38 30.32 24.48
N GLY A 20 13.59 29.73 25.38
CA GLY A 20 13.61 28.30 25.63
C GLY A 20 13.51 27.58 24.29
N ALA A 21 14.35 26.57 24.07
CA ALA A 21 14.34 25.79 22.85
C ALA A 21 12.91 25.31 22.59
N GLU A 22 12.39 25.60 21.40
CA GLU A 22 11.03 25.21 21.01
C GLU A 22 10.91 23.68 21.13
N PRO A 23 9.83 23.15 21.74
CA PRO A 23 9.64 21.71 21.85
C PRO A 23 9.76 21.04 20.48
N LEU A 24 10.51 19.94 20.41
CA LEU A 24 10.64 19.16 19.16
C LEU A 24 9.25 18.68 18.70
N ASP A 25 8.99 18.83 17.40
CA ASP A 25 7.82 18.23 16.77
C ASP A 25 7.90 16.69 16.76
N HIS A 26 6.84 16.01 16.32
CA HIS A 26 6.79 14.55 16.33
C HIS A 26 7.89 13.93 15.46
N ARG A 27 8.29 14.58 14.35
CA ARG A 27 9.35 14.08 13.47
C ARG A 27 10.72 14.18 14.12
N GLY A 28 11.04 15.32 14.73
CA GLY A 28 12.28 15.51 15.47
C GLY A 28 12.42 14.51 16.62
N ARG A 29 11.32 14.25 17.35
CA ARG A 29 11.29 13.21 18.39
C ARG A 29 11.49 11.80 17.82
N GLY A 30 10.80 11.47 16.73
CA GLY A 30 10.93 10.17 16.09
C GLY A 30 12.31 9.90 15.50
N ASP A 31 12.96 10.92 14.91
CA ASP A 31 14.33 10.80 14.38
C ASP A 31 15.33 10.52 15.49
N LEU A 32 15.16 11.16 16.64
CA LEU A 32 15.98 10.88 17.82
C LEU A 32 15.75 9.47 18.33
N ALA A 33 14.49 9.00 18.40
CA ALA A 33 14.16 7.64 18.84
C ALA A 33 14.82 6.58 17.95
N ILE A 34 14.72 6.73 16.62
CA ILE A 34 15.30 5.81 15.64
C ILE A 34 16.84 5.78 15.76
N LYS A 35 17.48 6.96 15.80
CA LYS A 35 18.95 7.06 15.91
C LYS A 35 19.46 6.51 17.24
N ALA A 36 18.78 6.81 18.34
CA ALA A 36 19.15 6.30 19.65
C ALA A 36 19.05 4.76 19.70
N ARG A 37 17.96 4.18 19.17
CA ARG A 37 17.80 2.72 19.06
C ARG A 37 18.94 2.09 18.26
N ASP A 38 19.31 2.68 17.13
CA ASP A 38 20.38 2.17 16.26
C ASP A 38 21.76 2.19 16.97
N ILE A 39 22.07 3.28 17.68
CA ILE A 39 23.30 3.36 18.51
C ILE A 39 23.29 2.29 19.61
N LEU A 40 22.18 2.16 20.35
CA LEU A 40 22.04 1.16 21.41
C LEU A 40 22.15 -0.26 20.84
N LYS A 41 21.59 -0.51 19.65
CA LYS A 41 21.69 -1.79 18.96
C LYS A 41 23.14 -2.11 18.58
N ARG A 42 23.85 -1.16 17.98
CA ARG A 42 25.23 -1.33 17.50
C ARG A 42 26.22 -1.56 18.62
N HIS A 43 26.13 -0.78 19.70
CA HIS A 43 27.16 -0.76 20.74
C HIS A 43 26.79 -1.54 22.01
N CYS A 44 25.50 -1.74 22.28
CA CYS A 44 25.05 -2.22 23.59
C CYS A 44 24.28 -3.55 23.55
N ALA A 45 23.53 -3.83 22.47
CA ALA A 45 22.64 -4.99 22.42
C ALA A 45 23.34 -6.36 22.45
N GLU A 46 24.64 -6.44 22.13
CA GLU A 46 25.41 -7.68 22.27
C GLU A 46 25.41 -8.18 23.72
N CYS A 47 25.62 -7.28 24.68
CA CYS A 47 25.65 -7.62 26.11
C CYS A 47 24.28 -7.43 26.76
N HIS A 48 23.50 -6.45 26.33
CA HIS A 48 22.21 -6.08 26.93
C HIS A 48 21.02 -6.74 26.21
N THR A 49 20.92 -8.06 26.36
CA THR A 49 19.92 -8.90 25.69
C THR A 49 18.69 -9.22 26.55
N GLY A 50 18.73 -8.93 27.85
CA GLY A 50 17.72 -9.42 28.80
C GLY A 50 17.99 -10.84 29.34
N SER A 51 19.09 -11.47 28.90
CA SER A 51 19.47 -12.83 29.32
C SER A 51 20.21 -12.86 30.65
N ALA A 52 20.03 -13.95 31.41
CA ALA A 52 20.81 -14.26 32.61
C ALA A 52 22.10 -15.07 32.31
N ALA A 53 22.40 -15.33 31.03
CA ALA A 53 23.60 -16.06 30.63
C ALA A 53 24.89 -15.33 31.07
N PRO A 54 25.99 -16.07 31.38
CA PRO A 54 27.27 -15.46 31.72
C PRO A 54 27.72 -14.44 30.66
N GLY A 55 28.15 -13.26 31.12
CA GLY A 55 28.57 -12.16 30.24
C GLY A 55 27.44 -11.40 29.56
N LYS A 56 26.16 -11.69 29.87
CA LYS A 56 24.99 -10.94 29.40
C LYS A 56 24.30 -10.22 30.56
N SER A 57 23.66 -9.10 30.25
CA SER A 57 22.86 -8.31 31.17
C SER A 57 21.39 -8.69 31.07
N ARG A 58 20.74 -8.74 32.24
CA ARG A 58 19.29 -8.90 32.38
C ARG A 58 18.50 -7.67 31.93
N THR A 59 19.17 -6.55 31.67
CA THR A 59 18.53 -5.37 31.05
C THR A 59 18.62 -5.52 29.54
N ASN A 60 17.48 -5.48 28.86
CA ASN A 60 17.42 -5.42 27.40
C ASN A 60 17.34 -3.94 26.97
N LEU A 61 18.39 -3.43 26.32
CA LEU A 61 18.43 -2.04 25.88
C LEU A 61 17.64 -1.77 24.59
N LEU A 62 17.16 -2.82 23.91
CA LEU A 62 16.22 -2.68 22.80
C LEU A 62 14.76 -2.66 23.27
N ASP A 63 14.50 -3.08 24.51
CA ASP A 63 13.19 -2.97 25.13
C ASP A 63 13.07 -1.59 25.78
N HIS A 64 12.49 -0.63 25.05
CA HIS A 64 12.35 0.76 25.49
C HIS A 64 11.73 0.89 26.88
N ALA A 65 10.74 0.04 27.23
CA ALA A 65 10.09 0.07 28.53
C ALA A 65 11.06 -0.25 29.69
N GLN A 66 12.10 -1.06 29.44
CA GLN A 66 13.17 -1.30 30.42
C GLN A 66 14.18 -0.15 30.50
N VAL A 67 14.32 0.62 29.42
CA VAL A 67 15.25 1.75 29.32
C VAL A 67 14.71 2.98 30.05
N VAL A 68 13.42 3.27 29.90
CA VAL A 68 12.76 4.41 30.58
C VAL A 68 12.06 4.03 31.89
N GLY A 69 11.94 2.73 32.19
CA GLY A 69 11.22 2.25 33.37
C GLY A 69 11.84 2.66 34.70
N GLU A 70 11.05 3.32 35.55
CA GLU A 70 11.50 3.88 36.84
C GLU A 70 11.59 2.87 37.99
N LYS A 71 10.90 1.72 37.88
CA LYS A 71 10.29 1.10 39.07
C LYS A 71 11.23 0.56 40.19
N LYS A 72 12.56 0.50 40.03
CA LYS A 72 13.46 -0.08 41.07
C LYS A 72 14.89 0.48 41.16
N LYS A 73 15.26 1.57 40.46
CA LYS A 73 16.67 2.03 40.43
C LYS A 73 16.82 3.45 41.01
N PRO A 74 17.84 3.72 41.85
CA PRO A 74 18.10 5.07 42.38
C PRO A 74 18.37 6.12 41.30
N ILE A 75 18.91 5.69 40.15
CA ILE A 75 19.16 6.54 38.97
C ILE A 75 18.48 5.86 37.77
N PRO A 76 17.55 6.54 37.08
CA PRO A 76 16.97 6.03 35.84
C PRO A 76 18.03 5.81 34.75
N LEU A 77 17.81 4.81 33.90
CA LEU A 77 18.75 4.50 32.82
C LEU A 77 18.72 5.60 31.74
N ALA A 78 17.54 5.94 31.25
CA ALA A 78 17.29 7.11 30.40
C ALA A 78 16.11 7.92 30.96
N ALA A 79 16.39 9.06 31.59
CA ALA A 79 15.37 10.01 32.02
C ALA A 79 15.83 11.45 31.78
N ALA A 80 14.90 12.30 31.34
CA ALA A 80 15.13 13.73 31.26
C ALA A 80 15.32 14.31 32.67
N GLY A 81 16.31 15.21 32.84
CA GLY A 81 16.61 15.85 34.13
C GLY A 81 18.07 15.68 34.55
N GLU A 82 18.31 15.67 35.87
CA GLU A 82 19.66 15.92 36.43
C GLU A 82 20.68 14.79 36.20
N ARG A 83 20.27 13.52 36.09
CA ARG A 83 21.21 12.39 35.94
C ARG A 83 20.63 11.25 35.11
N SER A 84 21.40 10.78 34.11
CA SER A 84 21.13 9.56 33.34
C SER A 84 22.29 8.58 33.53
N LEU A 85 21.98 7.39 34.04
CA LEU A 85 22.99 6.35 34.24
C LEU A 85 23.64 5.94 32.91
N LEU A 86 22.89 5.95 31.79
CA LEU A 86 23.45 5.67 30.47
C LEU A 86 24.55 6.67 30.10
N LEU A 87 24.34 7.96 30.30
CA LEU A 87 25.34 8.98 29.96
C LEU A 87 26.55 8.95 30.91
N GLU A 88 26.34 8.63 32.19
CA GLU A 88 27.43 8.48 33.17
C GLU A 88 28.37 7.33 32.80
N LEU A 89 27.81 6.16 32.46
CA LEU A 89 28.58 4.97 32.06
C LEU A 89 29.29 5.13 30.71
N LEU A 90 28.79 6.01 29.84
CA LEU A 90 29.49 6.37 28.60
C LEU A 90 30.59 7.40 28.86
N ALA A 91 30.37 8.33 29.80
CA ALA A 91 31.35 9.36 30.15
C ALA A 91 32.56 8.80 30.91
N ASP A 92 32.36 7.80 31.77
CA ASP A 92 33.45 7.15 32.51
C ASP A 92 34.18 6.05 31.71
N GLY A 93 33.67 5.70 30.52
CA GLY A 93 34.24 4.69 29.64
C GLY A 93 34.04 3.24 30.11
N SER A 94 33.18 3.00 31.12
CA SER A 94 32.86 1.66 31.62
C SER A 94 32.01 0.84 30.63
N MET A 95 31.30 1.51 29.72
CA MET A 95 30.49 0.89 28.67
C MET A 95 30.89 1.39 27.27
N PRO A 96 31.05 0.48 26.28
CA PRO A 96 30.96 -0.98 26.37
C PRO A 96 32.21 -1.64 27.01
N PRO A 97 32.09 -2.83 27.63
CA PRO A 97 33.18 -3.46 28.35
C PRO A 97 34.25 -4.08 27.42
N GLY A 98 35.50 -4.04 27.87
CA GLY A 98 36.66 -4.61 27.17
C GLY A 98 37.11 -3.75 26.00
N ASN A 99 37.70 -4.37 24.97
CA ASN A 99 38.20 -3.67 23.76
C ASN A 99 37.11 -3.45 22.69
N ARG A 100 35.84 -3.32 23.09
CA ARG A 100 34.73 -3.08 22.16
C ARG A 100 34.72 -1.63 21.70
N ALA A 101 34.26 -1.39 20.48
CA ALA A 101 34.14 -0.04 19.96
C ALA A 101 33.06 0.75 20.73
N ALA A 102 33.49 1.78 21.45
CA ALA A 102 32.59 2.72 22.11
C ALA A 102 31.84 3.59 21.09
N PRO A 103 30.64 4.11 21.42
CA PRO A 103 29.98 5.13 20.62
C PRO A 103 30.89 6.35 20.43
N THR A 104 30.89 6.92 19.25
CA THR A 104 31.61 8.16 18.94
C THR A 104 31.03 9.34 19.73
N PRO A 105 31.78 10.45 19.92
CA PRO A 105 31.24 11.65 20.58
C PRO A 105 29.96 12.18 19.93
N ALA A 106 29.83 12.04 18.61
CA ALA A 106 28.62 12.43 17.88
C ALA A 106 27.42 11.53 18.23
N GLU A 107 27.62 10.22 18.35
CA GLU A 107 26.58 9.28 18.78
C GLU A 107 26.17 9.51 20.24
N VAL A 108 27.14 9.77 21.13
CA VAL A 108 26.84 10.15 22.53
C VAL A 108 26.01 11.44 22.58
N ALA A 109 26.31 12.42 21.73
CA ALA A 109 25.51 13.65 21.63
C ALA A 109 24.07 13.38 21.15
N VAL A 110 23.86 12.39 20.28
CA VAL A 110 22.52 11.96 19.87
C VAL A 110 21.76 11.32 21.03
N LEU A 111 22.40 10.41 21.78
CA LEU A 111 21.80 9.80 22.97
C LEU A 111 21.42 10.85 24.02
N LYS A 112 22.30 11.85 24.24
CA LYS A 112 21.99 12.98 25.12
C LYS A 112 20.76 13.74 24.65
N LYS A 113 20.70 14.13 23.36
CA LYS A 113 19.52 14.83 22.80
C LYS A 113 18.24 14.00 22.90
N TRP A 114 18.34 12.69 22.69
CA TRP A 114 17.21 11.78 22.86
C TRP A 114 16.72 11.75 24.31
N ILE A 115 17.61 11.66 25.29
CA ILE A 115 17.27 11.73 26.73
C ILE A 115 16.68 13.09 27.09
N ASP A 116 17.29 14.18 26.63
CA ASP A 116 16.80 15.56 26.86
C ASP A 116 15.39 15.76 26.29
N ALA A 117 15.03 15.03 25.23
CA ALA A 117 13.69 15.00 24.64
C ALA A 117 12.72 14.03 25.35
N SER A 118 13.02 13.65 26.59
CA SER A 118 12.29 12.65 27.38
C SER A 118 12.29 11.26 26.77
N ALA A 119 13.38 10.89 26.08
CA ALA A 119 13.64 9.55 25.56
C ALA A 119 12.46 8.95 24.77
N PRO A 120 12.01 9.58 23.67
CA PRO A 120 10.86 9.11 22.91
C PRO A 120 10.99 7.63 22.48
N GLY A 121 9.86 6.94 22.47
CA GLY A 121 9.70 5.51 22.27
C GLY A 121 10.15 5.00 20.91
N TYR A 122 10.73 3.80 20.92
CA TYR A 122 11.05 3.01 19.72
C TYR A 122 10.69 1.54 19.94
N PRO A 123 10.39 0.77 18.88
CA PRO A 123 10.09 -0.65 19.00
C PRO A 123 11.34 -1.53 19.08
N LEU A 124 11.16 -2.79 19.47
CA LEU A 124 12.21 -3.82 19.37
C LEU A 124 12.69 -4.00 17.93
N ALA A 125 11.77 -3.99 16.98
CA ALA A 125 12.03 -4.06 15.53
C ALA A 125 10.98 -3.21 14.78
N PHE A 126 11.39 -2.59 13.67
CA PHE A 126 10.49 -1.88 12.76
C PHE A 126 9.91 -2.84 11.72
N ASP A 127 9.21 -3.86 12.21
CA ASP A 127 8.59 -4.89 11.39
C ASP A 127 7.06 -4.77 11.37
N GLU A 128 6.42 -5.70 10.66
CA GLU A 128 4.97 -5.73 10.52
C GLU A 128 4.26 -6.08 11.83
N ASP A 129 4.86 -6.92 12.68
CA ASP A 129 4.27 -7.27 13.98
C ASP A 129 4.21 -6.06 14.91
N TYR A 130 5.23 -5.20 14.88
CA TYR A 130 5.19 -3.91 15.54
C TYR A 130 4.02 -3.05 15.04
N VAL A 131 3.89 -2.86 13.73
CA VAL A 131 2.83 -2.02 13.13
C VAL A 131 1.44 -2.53 13.52
N LEU A 132 1.20 -3.84 13.35
CA LEU A 132 -0.08 -4.47 13.69
C LEU A 132 -0.37 -4.42 15.19
N GLY A 133 0.65 -4.58 16.04
CA GLY A 133 0.55 -4.43 17.48
C GLY A 133 0.14 -3.01 17.89
N THR A 134 0.80 -1.99 17.33
CA THR A 134 0.47 -0.57 17.55
C THR A 134 -0.97 -0.26 17.16
N ILE A 135 -1.44 -0.77 16.02
CA ILE A 135 -2.82 -0.58 15.55
C ILE A 135 -3.82 -1.29 16.46
N ALA A 136 -3.54 -2.54 16.84
CA ALA A 136 -4.40 -3.31 17.74
C ALA A 136 -4.56 -2.62 19.10
N ASP A 137 -3.48 -2.05 19.64
CA ASP A 137 -3.51 -1.33 20.92
C ASP A 137 -4.32 -0.02 20.83
N GLN A 138 -4.27 0.70 19.71
CA GLN A 138 -5.13 1.88 19.49
C GLN A 138 -6.61 1.51 19.52
N PHE A 139 -7.00 0.43 18.84
CA PHE A 139 -8.40 0.01 18.83
C PHE A 139 -8.87 -0.57 20.16
N LYS A 140 -7.98 -1.25 20.89
CA LYS A 140 -8.29 -1.69 22.26
C LYS A 140 -8.64 -0.50 23.16
N ASN A 141 -7.94 0.61 23.01
CA ASN A 141 -8.15 1.81 23.82
C ASN A 141 -9.28 2.70 23.28
N ASN A 142 -9.56 2.64 21.97
CA ASN A 142 -10.61 3.41 21.33
C ASN A 142 -11.23 2.61 20.15
N PRO A 143 -12.23 1.76 20.43
CA PRO A 143 -12.85 0.89 19.41
C PRO A 143 -13.52 1.66 18.26
N ASP A 144 -13.97 2.90 18.51
CA ASP A 144 -14.65 3.73 17.52
C ASP A 144 -13.73 4.21 16.39
N LEU A 145 -12.40 4.20 16.59
CA LEU A 145 -11.44 4.50 15.52
C LEU A 145 -11.62 3.57 14.32
N SER A 146 -12.09 2.33 14.53
CA SER A 146 -12.27 1.33 13.46
C SER A 146 -13.35 1.74 12.45
N LYS A 147 -14.18 2.72 12.80
CA LYS A 147 -15.24 3.22 11.93
C LYS A 147 -14.67 4.17 10.88
N THR A 148 -13.83 5.13 11.27
CA THR A 148 -13.44 6.25 10.38
C THR A 148 -11.97 6.28 10.02
N LYS A 149 -11.09 5.63 10.80
CA LYS A 149 -9.65 5.84 10.66
C LYS A 149 -9.02 4.77 9.78
N GLN A 150 -8.14 5.21 8.89
CA GLN A 150 -7.23 4.34 8.15
C GLN A 150 -5.80 4.56 8.64
N TYR A 151 -5.04 3.47 8.68
CA TYR A 151 -3.64 3.49 9.12
C TYR A 151 -2.69 3.38 7.94
N VAL A 152 -1.54 4.02 8.09
CA VAL A 152 -0.41 3.95 7.16
C VAL A 152 0.88 3.75 7.92
N SER A 153 1.85 3.06 7.32
CA SER A 153 3.15 2.82 7.94
C SER A 153 4.33 3.08 7.00
N PHE A 154 5.40 3.62 7.59
CA PHE A 154 6.73 3.79 7.04
C PHE A 154 7.78 2.94 7.80
N ALA A 155 7.36 2.10 8.75
CA ALA A 155 8.28 1.30 9.58
C ALA A 155 9.25 0.47 8.72
N HIS A 156 8.78 -0.08 7.59
CA HIS A 156 9.59 -0.87 6.65
C HIS A 156 10.74 -0.10 5.97
N LEU A 157 10.72 1.24 6.01
CA LEU A 157 11.82 2.08 5.53
C LEU A 157 12.99 2.13 6.52
N VAL A 158 12.73 1.87 7.81
CA VAL A 158 13.76 1.86 8.85
C VAL A 158 14.39 0.48 8.90
N ARG A 159 15.61 0.37 8.39
CA ARG A 159 16.36 -0.90 8.33
C ARG A 159 17.62 -0.83 9.16
N ASP A 160 17.82 -1.85 9.98
CA ASP A 160 18.97 -1.93 10.86
C ASP A 160 20.26 -2.10 10.02
N GLY A 161 21.26 -1.28 10.30
CA GLY A 161 22.55 -1.29 9.58
C GLY A 161 22.55 -0.57 8.23
N GLU A 162 21.41 -0.01 7.80
CA GLU A 162 21.34 0.86 6.63
C GLU A 162 21.27 2.35 7.05
N PRO A 163 21.63 3.30 6.18
CA PRO A 163 21.44 4.72 6.44
C PRO A 163 19.97 5.05 6.75
N HIS A 164 19.74 5.92 7.74
CA HIS A 164 18.38 6.30 8.11
C HIS A 164 17.64 6.97 6.94
N PRO A 165 16.40 6.55 6.64
CA PRO A 165 15.60 7.17 5.59
C PRO A 165 15.20 8.61 5.97
N ASP A 166 14.94 9.46 4.97
CA ASP A 166 14.29 10.76 5.19
C ASP A 166 12.77 10.55 5.36
N LEU A 167 12.37 10.18 6.58
CA LEU A 167 10.95 10.01 6.93
C LEU A 167 10.18 11.34 6.86
N GLY A 168 10.87 12.49 7.00
CA GLY A 168 10.25 13.80 6.83
C GLY A 168 9.82 14.03 5.39
N ALA A 169 10.63 13.63 4.40
CA ALA A 169 10.24 13.64 3.00
C ALA A 169 9.08 12.68 2.73
N ALA A 170 9.17 11.43 3.22
CA ALA A 170 8.11 10.44 3.03
C ALA A 170 6.75 10.91 3.60
N GLU A 171 6.76 11.53 4.80
CA GLU A 171 5.56 12.10 5.40
C GLU A 171 5.01 13.29 4.60
N ARG A 172 5.89 14.22 4.15
CA ARG A 172 5.48 15.36 3.32
C ARG A 172 4.83 14.90 2.01
N ASP A 173 5.43 13.91 1.34
CA ASP A 173 4.91 13.36 0.09
C ASP A 173 3.53 12.73 0.29
N LEU A 174 3.34 12.00 1.40
CA LEU A 174 2.04 11.44 1.73
C LEU A 174 0.99 12.52 2.04
N ARG A 175 1.35 13.59 2.76
CA ARG A 175 0.44 14.71 3.01
C ARG A 175 0.00 15.37 1.70
N ILE A 176 0.91 15.60 0.76
CA ILE A 176 0.60 16.14 -0.56
C ILE A 176 -0.30 15.17 -1.34
N ALA A 177 0.01 13.88 -1.33
CA ALA A 177 -0.77 12.84 -1.99
C ALA A 177 -2.22 12.78 -1.49
N LEU A 178 -2.43 12.82 -0.16
CA LEU A 178 -3.76 12.86 0.44
C LEU A 178 -4.51 14.14 0.06
N ALA A 179 -3.84 15.30 0.09
CA ALA A 179 -4.47 16.56 -0.32
C ALA A 179 -4.90 16.57 -1.80
N LEU A 180 -4.12 15.95 -2.69
CA LEU A 180 -4.43 15.92 -4.14
C LEU A 180 -5.54 14.95 -4.52
N SER A 181 -5.81 13.96 -3.68
CA SER A 181 -6.75 12.85 -3.91
C SER A 181 -8.10 13.02 -3.19
N SER A 182 -8.34 14.20 -2.61
CA SER A 182 -9.61 14.57 -1.99
C SER A 182 -10.10 15.91 -2.52
N SER A 183 -11.42 16.06 -2.65
CA SER A 183 -12.04 17.36 -2.91
C SER A 183 -12.11 18.25 -1.66
N ALA A 184 -11.72 17.74 -0.49
CA ALA A 184 -11.58 18.51 0.74
C ALA A 184 -10.51 19.59 0.57
N ARG A 185 -10.78 20.80 1.07
CA ARG A 185 -9.90 21.96 0.87
C ARG A 185 -8.48 21.75 1.43
N THR A 186 -8.35 20.90 2.45
CA THR A 186 -7.11 20.63 3.18
C THR A 186 -6.70 19.14 3.19
N GLY A 187 -7.55 18.23 2.69
CA GLY A 187 -7.42 16.79 2.95
C GLY A 187 -7.60 16.43 4.44
N ALA A 188 -7.53 15.13 4.76
CA ALA A 188 -7.52 14.67 6.14
C ALA A 188 -6.18 14.94 6.83
N ALA A 189 -6.22 15.22 8.13
CA ALA A 189 -5.02 15.36 8.92
C ALA A 189 -4.30 14.00 9.07
N LEU A 190 -3.00 13.99 8.84
CA LEU A 190 -2.13 12.84 9.11
C LEU A 190 -1.59 12.94 10.54
N GLU A 191 -2.03 12.05 11.41
CA GLU A 191 -1.71 12.01 12.84
C GLU A 191 -0.71 10.87 13.14
N PRO A 192 0.42 11.15 13.81
CA PRO A 192 1.33 10.08 14.26
C PRO A 192 0.67 9.26 15.37
N VAL A 193 0.85 7.94 15.31
CA VAL A 193 0.29 6.97 16.27
C VAL A 193 1.36 6.46 17.24
N ASP A 194 2.61 6.38 16.78
CA ASP A 194 3.77 5.99 17.55
C ASP A 194 4.74 7.17 17.77
N GLU A 195 5.55 7.09 18.82
CA GLU A 195 6.55 8.13 19.13
C GLU A 195 7.74 8.15 18.15
N ALA A 196 7.99 7.06 17.43
CA ALA A 196 9.01 7.02 16.36
C ALA A 196 8.53 7.72 15.07
N GLY A 197 7.24 8.07 15.00
CA GLY A 197 6.62 8.72 13.84
C GLY A 197 6.75 7.86 12.59
N THR A 198 6.47 6.56 12.72
CA THR A 198 6.54 5.59 11.62
C THR A 198 5.18 5.02 11.25
N VAL A 199 4.21 5.10 12.16
CA VAL A 199 2.82 4.68 11.97
C VAL A 199 1.94 5.91 12.12
N PHE A 200 1.09 6.16 11.13
CA PHE A 200 0.17 7.28 11.13
C PHE A 200 -1.26 6.80 10.91
N ARG A 201 -2.21 7.66 11.23
CA ARG A 201 -3.61 7.49 10.87
C ARG A 201 -4.17 8.78 10.25
N PHE A 202 -5.23 8.63 9.49
CA PHE A 202 -6.02 9.74 8.97
C PHE A 202 -7.51 9.36 8.94
N ASP A 203 -8.39 10.36 8.89
CA ASP A 203 -9.83 10.14 8.88
C ASP A 203 -10.39 10.00 7.46
N LEU A 204 -11.03 8.87 7.15
CA LEU A 204 -11.64 8.60 5.86
C LEU A 204 -12.86 9.48 5.55
N VAL A 205 -13.54 10.01 6.57
CA VAL A 205 -14.65 10.94 6.40
C VAL A 205 -14.11 12.32 6.03
N GLU A 206 -13.09 12.80 6.73
CA GLU A 206 -12.41 14.07 6.38
C GLU A 206 -11.77 13.98 5.00
N GLN A 207 -11.22 12.82 4.65
CA GLN A 207 -10.65 12.53 3.35
C GLN A 207 -11.72 12.37 2.26
N GLN A 208 -13.00 12.23 2.64
CA GLN A 208 -14.15 11.97 1.77
C GLN A 208 -14.04 10.66 0.97
N TRP A 209 -13.34 9.67 1.52
CA TRP A 209 -13.22 8.34 0.92
C TRP A 209 -14.27 7.36 1.45
N ARG A 210 -14.98 7.72 2.53
CA ARG A 210 -15.99 6.87 3.18
C ARG A 210 -17.39 6.89 2.53
N GLY A 211 -17.54 7.38 1.30
CA GLY A 211 -18.85 7.50 0.64
C GLY A 211 -19.38 6.18 0.09
N GLY A 212 -19.84 5.28 0.96
CA GLY A 212 -20.50 4.03 0.54
C GLY A 212 -21.78 4.28 -0.27
N TYR A 213 -22.45 5.40 -0.04
CA TYR A 213 -23.70 5.76 -0.72
C TYR A 213 -23.52 6.32 -2.12
N VAL A 214 -22.29 6.58 -2.61
CA VAL A 214 -22.12 7.03 -4.01
C VAL A 214 -22.67 5.98 -4.97
N PHE A 215 -22.43 4.70 -4.72
CA PHE A 215 -22.97 3.63 -5.57
C PHE A 215 -24.49 3.56 -5.50
N GLU A 216 -25.07 3.71 -4.31
CA GLU A 216 -26.53 3.76 -4.15
C GLU A 216 -27.14 4.98 -4.86
N LEU A 217 -26.51 6.17 -4.73
CA LEU A 217 -26.92 7.39 -5.41
C LEU A 217 -26.82 7.26 -6.94
N MET A 218 -25.74 6.68 -7.46
CA MET A 218 -25.59 6.41 -8.90
C MET A 218 -26.67 5.46 -9.44
N GLU A 219 -27.16 4.55 -8.60
CA GLU A 219 -28.24 3.62 -8.93
C GLU A 219 -29.64 4.19 -8.64
N GLY A 220 -29.75 5.46 -8.23
CA GLY A 220 -31.02 6.09 -7.87
C GLY A 220 -31.66 5.51 -6.60
N ARG A 221 -30.90 4.76 -5.79
CA ARG A 221 -31.33 4.17 -4.52
C ARG A 221 -31.07 5.15 -3.38
N ARG A 222 -31.92 5.12 -2.35
CA ARG A 222 -31.69 5.91 -1.13
C ARG A 222 -30.50 5.31 -0.36
N PRO A 223 -29.61 6.15 0.20
CA PRO A 223 -28.53 5.72 1.06
C PRO A 223 -29.02 4.79 2.17
N THR A 224 -28.57 3.53 2.19
CA THR A 224 -28.80 2.67 3.34
C THR A 224 -27.60 2.79 4.29
N ARG A 225 -27.84 2.79 5.60
CA ARG A 225 -26.75 2.87 6.60
C ARG A 225 -25.83 1.64 6.60
N ASN A 226 -26.13 0.62 5.82
CA ASN A 226 -25.47 -0.68 5.89
C ASN A 226 -24.67 -0.98 4.61
N ALA A 227 -23.34 -1.06 4.80
CA ALA A 227 -22.44 -1.99 4.10
C ALA A 227 -22.23 -1.85 2.58
N ALA A 228 -22.34 -0.65 2.01
CA ALA A 228 -21.74 -0.43 0.69
C ALA A 228 -20.21 -0.28 0.80
N PRO A 229 -19.42 -0.92 -0.07
CA PRO A 229 -17.96 -0.79 -0.04
C PRO A 229 -17.55 0.67 -0.25
N THR A 230 -16.59 1.14 0.55
CA THR A 230 -16.11 2.52 0.47
C THR A 230 -15.18 2.72 -0.75
N HIS A 231 -14.85 3.97 -1.09
CA HIS A 231 -13.87 4.23 -2.16
C HIS A 231 -12.50 3.64 -1.82
N LEU A 232 -12.16 3.57 -0.53
CA LEU A 232 -10.96 2.93 -0.02
C LEU A 232 -10.95 1.43 -0.35
N ASP A 233 -12.05 0.73 -0.05
CA ASP A 233 -12.21 -0.72 -0.25
C ASP A 233 -12.07 -1.08 -1.74
N VAL A 234 -12.62 -0.24 -2.63
CA VAL A 234 -12.67 -0.54 -4.08
C VAL A 234 -11.40 -0.13 -4.81
N LEU A 235 -10.78 1.01 -4.46
CA LEU A 235 -9.70 1.60 -5.25
C LEU A 235 -8.33 1.61 -4.58
N ILE A 236 -8.24 1.46 -3.27
CA ILE A 236 -6.95 1.58 -2.57
C ILE A 236 -6.54 0.25 -1.95
N GLU A 237 -7.42 -0.37 -1.17
CA GLU A 237 -7.11 -1.67 -0.56
C GLU A 237 -6.94 -2.75 -1.61
N ARG A 238 -7.81 -2.73 -2.61
CA ARG A 238 -7.67 -3.60 -3.78
C ARG A 238 -6.45 -3.28 -4.62
N GLU A 239 -5.90 -2.07 -4.59
CA GLU A 239 -4.73 -1.71 -5.40
C GLU A 239 -3.39 -1.83 -4.65
N ASN A 240 -3.41 -2.18 -3.36
CA ASN A 240 -2.22 -2.27 -2.54
C ASN A 240 -1.42 -3.57 -2.84
N PRO A 241 -0.26 -3.50 -3.52
CA PRO A 241 0.55 -4.67 -3.83
C PRO A 241 1.26 -5.25 -2.60
N HIS A 242 1.19 -4.55 -1.46
CA HIS A 242 1.77 -4.96 -0.19
C HIS A 242 0.72 -5.48 0.79
N ALA A 243 -0.54 -5.61 0.38
CA ALA A 243 -1.54 -6.27 1.19
C ALA A 243 -1.13 -7.73 1.41
N THR A 244 -1.13 -8.16 2.66
CA THR A 244 -0.83 -9.52 3.09
C THR A 244 -2.03 -10.07 3.86
N ALA A 245 -2.36 -11.34 3.63
CA ALA A 245 -3.39 -11.98 4.44
C ALA A 245 -2.84 -12.24 5.86
N LEU A 246 -3.59 -11.82 6.89
CA LEU A 246 -3.27 -12.12 8.29
C LEU A 246 -3.46 -13.62 8.56
N ARG A 247 -2.48 -14.28 9.21
CA ARG A 247 -2.65 -15.70 9.55
C ARG A 247 -3.55 -15.87 10.77
N PRO A 248 -4.46 -16.86 10.81
CA PRO A 248 -5.37 -17.05 11.94
C PRO A 248 -4.71 -17.22 13.31
N ASP A 249 -3.51 -17.78 13.35
CA ASP A 249 -2.70 -18.08 14.54
C ASP A 249 -1.82 -16.92 15.02
N GLU A 250 -1.74 -15.82 14.26
CA GLU A 250 -0.96 -14.66 14.67
C GLU A 250 -1.68 -13.89 15.79
N LEU A 251 -0.96 -13.60 16.88
CA LEU A 251 -1.49 -12.82 18.01
C LEU A 251 -2.11 -11.48 17.58
N PRO A 252 -1.50 -10.70 16.67
CA PRO A 252 -2.15 -9.52 16.10
C PRO A 252 -3.42 -9.86 15.33
N ALA A 253 -3.46 -10.95 14.55
CA ALA A 253 -4.64 -11.34 13.79
C ALA A 253 -5.83 -11.69 14.68
N ALA A 254 -5.62 -12.37 15.81
CA ALA A 254 -6.68 -12.64 16.78
C ALA A 254 -7.28 -11.35 17.34
N ARG A 255 -6.45 -10.34 17.64
CA ARG A 255 -6.91 -9.02 18.12
C ARG A 255 -7.60 -8.22 17.01
N LEU A 256 -7.09 -8.29 15.78
CA LEU A 256 -7.60 -7.55 14.65
C LEU A 256 -8.93 -8.12 14.11
N LYS A 257 -9.16 -9.42 14.17
CA LYS A 257 -10.43 -10.06 13.73
C LYS A 257 -11.66 -9.58 14.51
N GLU A 258 -11.47 -9.15 15.75
CA GLU A 258 -12.55 -8.62 16.58
C GLU A 258 -12.92 -7.17 16.23
N LEU A 259 -12.17 -6.52 15.32
CA LEU A 259 -12.37 -5.12 15.00
C LEU A 259 -13.55 -4.91 14.03
N PRO A 260 -14.52 -4.04 14.39
CA PRO A 260 -15.68 -3.77 13.54
C PRO A 260 -15.34 -3.33 12.11
N GLY A 261 -14.26 -2.55 11.92
CA GLY A 261 -13.84 -2.06 10.60
C GLY A 261 -13.24 -3.10 9.66
N LEU A 262 -12.74 -4.22 10.20
CA LEU A 262 -12.21 -5.34 9.39
C LEU A 262 -13.28 -6.42 9.13
N ARG A 263 -14.40 -6.39 9.88
CA ARG A 263 -15.53 -7.30 9.68
C ARG A 263 -16.32 -6.86 8.44
N GLY A 264 -16.20 -7.63 7.36
CA GLY A 264 -16.93 -7.40 6.10
C GLY A 264 -16.14 -6.64 5.03
N ALA A 265 -14.88 -6.27 5.30
CA ALA A 265 -13.98 -5.78 4.27
C ALA A 265 -13.71 -6.90 3.25
N VAL A 266 -13.72 -6.54 1.95
CA VAL A 266 -13.41 -7.49 0.86
C VAL A 266 -11.99 -8.03 1.02
N VAL A 267 -11.06 -7.17 1.42
CA VAL A 267 -9.69 -7.51 1.78
C VAL A 267 -9.38 -6.79 3.09
N PRO A 268 -9.25 -7.48 4.23
CA PRO A 268 -8.95 -6.82 5.49
C PRO A 268 -7.50 -6.34 5.49
N VAL A 269 -7.27 -5.11 5.04
CA VAL A 269 -5.94 -4.48 4.99
C VAL A 269 -5.81 -3.57 6.22
N PRO A 270 -5.15 -4.01 7.31
CA PRO A 270 -5.11 -3.25 8.56
C PRO A 270 -4.35 -1.92 8.45
N TYR A 271 -3.44 -1.80 7.47
CA TYR A 271 -2.73 -0.56 7.16
C TYR A 271 -2.18 -0.56 5.73
N LEU A 272 -1.88 0.63 5.21
CA LEU A 272 -1.23 0.82 3.91
C LEU A 272 0.25 1.21 4.08
N ARG A 273 1.11 0.82 3.14
CA ARG A 273 2.47 1.36 3.08
C ARG A 273 2.42 2.81 2.60
N GLY A 274 2.93 3.73 3.43
CA GLY A 274 2.82 5.18 3.19
C GLY A 274 3.59 5.63 1.95
N ASP A 275 4.75 5.02 1.67
CA ASP A 275 5.59 5.27 0.49
C ASP A 275 4.93 4.77 -0.80
N TRP A 276 4.30 3.60 -0.74
CA TRP A 276 3.50 3.10 -1.85
C TRP A 276 2.32 4.03 -2.11
N LEU A 277 1.51 4.33 -1.09
CA LEU A 277 0.32 5.16 -1.23
C LEU A 277 0.65 6.55 -1.79
N SER A 278 1.71 7.20 -1.30
CA SER A 278 2.16 8.48 -1.83
C SER A 278 2.57 8.36 -3.30
N SER A 279 3.39 7.36 -3.65
CA SER A 279 3.84 7.14 -5.03
C SER A 279 2.70 6.80 -6.00
N SER A 280 1.66 6.10 -5.53
CA SER A 280 0.49 5.73 -6.33
C SER A 280 -0.44 6.92 -6.58
N LEU A 281 -0.43 7.92 -5.71
CA LEU A 281 -1.30 9.09 -5.81
C LEU A 281 -0.60 10.27 -6.51
N LEU A 282 0.70 10.44 -6.31
CA LEU A 282 1.48 11.48 -6.99
C LEU A 282 1.76 11.08 -8.44
N ALA A 283 1.56 12.00 -9.38
CA ALA A 283 2.02 11.77 -10.74
C ALA A 283 3.57 11.83 -10.80
N PRO A 284 4.20 11.08 -11.70
CA PRO A 284 5.64 11.17 -11.90
C PRO A 284 6.03 12.58 -12.35
N ALA A 285 7.24 13.02 -11.99
CA ALA A 285 7.71 14.39 -12.23
C ALA A 285 7.68 14.85 -13.71
N TRP A 286 7.66 13.91 -14.66
CA TRP A 286 7.56 14.19 -16.09
C TRP A 286 6.14 14.39 -16.60
N ALA A 287 5.11 14.12 -15.79
CA ALA A 287 3.72 14.25 -16.21
C ALA A 287 3.38 15.71 -16.55
N PRO A 288 2.69 15.98 -17.69
CA PRO A 288 2.35 17.33 -18.09
C PRO A 288 1.46 17.99 -17.02
N LYS A 289 1.80 19.23 -16.63
CA LYS A 289 1.01 20.01 -15.67
C LYS A 289 -0.41 20.16 -16.21
N ALA A 290 -1.41 19.75 -15.42
CA ALA A 290 -2.81 19.87 -15.80
C ALA A 290 -3.23 21.34 -15.92
N VAL A 291 -4.18 21.60 -16.81
CA VAL A 291 -4.65 22.94 -17.24
C VAL A 291 -5.34 23.77 -16.12
N PHE A 292 -5.51 23.22 -14.92
CA PHE A 292 -6.28 23.84 -13.83
C PHE A 292 -5.51 24.17 -12.55
N GLY A 293 -4.18 24.33 -12.59
CA GLY A 293 -3.41 24.91 -11.49
C GLY A 293 -3.17 24.01 -10.26
N TRP A 294 -3.73 22.80 -10.25
CA TRP A 294 -3.34 21.72 -9.34
C TRP A 294 -2.33 20.83 -10.07
N GLY A 295 -1.25 20.41 -9.40
CA GLY A 295 -0.21 19.58 -10.00
C GLY A 295 -0.76 18.31 -10.68
N PRO A 296 0.02 17.64 -11.54
CA PRO A 296 -0.45 16.43 -12.21
C PRO A 296 -0.87 15.38 -11.15
N ARG A 297 -2.13 14.95 -11.21
CA ARG A 297 -2.64 13.80 -10.42
C ARG A 297 -2.30 12.52 -11.15
N SER A 298 -1.97 11.47 -10.41
CA SER A 298 -2.02 10.11 -10.98
C SER A 298 -3.47 9.78 -11.42
N PRO A 299 -3.68 8.79 -12.30
CA PRO A 299 -5.03 8.31 -12.61
C PRO A 299 -5.81 7.93 -11.35
N LEU A 300 -5.19 7.24 -10.40
CA LEU A 300 -5.81 6.85 -9.12
C LEU A 300 -6.22 8.07 -8.29
N ALA A 301 -5.35 9.08 -8.17
CA ALA A 301 -5.68 10.31 -7.44
C ALA A 301 -6.78 11.11 -8.14
N ALA A 302 -6.83 11.09 -9.48
CA ALA A 302 -7.91 11.72 -10.25
C ALA A 302 -9.26 11.02 -10.00
N ASP A 303 -9.27 9.68 -9.99
CA ASP A 303 -10.47 8.89 -9.72
C ASP A 303 -10.98 9.10 -8.29
N LEU A 304 -10.10 9.06 -7.29
CA LEU A 304 -10.44 9.34 -5.89
C LEU A 304 -10.96 10.77 -5.70
N PHE A 305 -10.33 11.74 -6.35
CA PHE A 305 -10.79 13.12 -6.35
C PHE A 305 -12.19 13.24 -6.96
N ALA A 306 -12.41 12.65 -8.14
CA ALA A 306 -13.70 12.69 -8.83
C ALA A 306 -14.81 12.06 -7.98
N LEU A 307 -14.55 10.89 -7.38
CA LEU A 307 -15.50 10.22 -6.48
C LEU A 307 -15.81 11.07 -5.24
N SER A 308 -14.79 11.67 -4.62
CA SER A 308 -14.99 12.58 -3.48
C SER A 308 -15.78 13.84 -3.85
N ALA A 309 -15.66 14.32 -5.11
CA ALA A 309 -16.41 15.45 -5.63
C ALA A 309 -17.86 15.08 -5.95
N LEU A 310 -18.11 13.88 -6.49
CA LEU A 310 -19.47 13.37 -6.75
C LEU A 310 -20.32 13.30 -5.49
N GLN A 311 -19.74 13.02 -4.32
CA GLN A 311 -20.44 13.06 -3.03
C GLN A 311 -21.03 14.43 -2.68
N ARG A 312 -20.57 15.52 -3.32
CA ARG A 312 -21.06 16.88 -3.09
C ARG A 312 -22.13 17.33 -4.09
N LEU A 313 -22.37 16.55 -5.14
CA LEU A 313 -23.36 16.90 -6.15
C LEU A 313 -24.73 16.33 -5.75
N GLU A 314 -25.77 17.15 -5.89
CA GLU A 314 -27.15 16.66 -5.80
C GLU A 314 -27.43 15.69 -6.98
N PRO A 315 -28.27 14.64 -6.80
CA PRO A 315 -28.45 13.55 -7.77
C PRO A 315 -28.99 13.92 -9.15
N THR A 316 -29.23 15.20 -9.45
CA THR A 316 -30.06 15.61 -10.58
C THR A 316 -29.28 16.10 -11.81
N ASP A 317 -28.00 16.44 -11.71
CA ASP A 317 -27.43 17.34 -12.73
C ASP A 317 -26.40 16.72 -13.67
N MET A 318 -25.91 15.49 -13.45
CA MET A 318 -25.11 14.78 -14.46
C MET A 318 -25.28 13.26 -14.33
N ALA A 319 -25.53 12.58 -15.45
CA ALA A 319 -25.24 11.16 -15.52
C ALA A 319 -23.72 10.99 -15.31
N PRO A 320 -23.26 10.30 -14.25
CA PRO A 320 -21.84 10.12 -14.02
C PRO A 320 -21.25 9.31 -15.19
N ASP A 321 -20.53 9.99 -16.08
CA ASP A 321 -19.78 9.32 -17.14
C ASP A 321 -18.47 8.86 -16.52
N GLY A 322 -18.33 7.54 -16.34
CA GLY A 322 -17.11 6.95 -15.80
C GLY A 322 -15.96 7.12 -16.79
N PRO A 323 -14.70 6.99 -16.34
CA PRO A 323 -13.57 7.03 -17.26
C PRO A 323 -13.76 5.98 -18.35
N VAL A 324 -13.39 6.34 -19.59
CA VAL A 324 -13.40 5.41 -20.71
C VAL A 324 -12.52 4.21 -20.34
N ALA A 325 -13.13 3.02 -20.25
CA ALA A 325 -12.38 1.80 -20.05
C ALA A 325 -11.35 1.66 -21.18
N ARG A 326 -10.09 1.58 -20.81
CA ARG A 326 -8.99 1.25 -21.73
C ARG A 326 -8.38 -0.05 -21.26
N PRO A 327 -8.93 -1.20 -21.68
CA PRO A 327 -8.39 -2.49 -21.26
C PRO A 327 -6.92 -2.57 -21.66
N PHE A 328 -6.06 -2.83 -20.68
CA PHE A 328 -4.64 -3.13 -20.90
C PHE A 328 -3.81 -2.03 -21.57
N ALA A 329 -4.23 -0.77 -21.54
CA ALA A 329 -3.45 0.32 -22.12
C ALA A 329 -2.03 0.38 -21.52
N GLY A 330 -1.02 0.10 -22.34
CA GLY A 330 0.38 0.13 -21.94
C GLY A 330 0.89 -1.12 -21.20
N LEU A 331 0.29 -2.31 -21.43
CA LEU A 331 0.75 -3.67 -21.05
C LEU A 331 2.11 -3.75 -20.33
N LYS A 332 2.17 -3.33 -19.07
CA LYS A 332 3.33 -3.55 -18.21
C LYS A 332 3.04 -4.78 -17.36
N PRO A 333 3.93 -5.78 -17.34
CA PRO A 333 3.84 -6.86 -16.37
C PRO A 333 3.84 -6.29 -14.95
N VAL A 334 3.03 -6.87 -14.08
CA VAL A 334 2.98 -6.53 -12.66
C VAL A 334 3.59 -7.69 -11.89
N SER A 335 4.74 -7.43 -11.26
CA SER A 335 5.33 -8.37 -10.31
C SER A 335 4.71 -8.14 -8.94
N VAL A 336 4.10 -9.18 -8.38
CA VAL A 336 3.61 -9.13 -6.99
C VAL A 336 4.80 -9.33 -6.04
N PRO A 337 5.06 -8.42 -5.09
CA PRO A 337 6.13 -8.58 -4.11
C PRO A 337 5.99 -9.87 -3.30
N SER A 338 7.12 -10.45 -2.87
CA SER A 338 7.06 -11.53 -1.88
C SER A 338 6.51 -10.99 -0.55
N ALA A 339 5.57 -11.70 0.06
CA ALA A 339 5.22 -11.46 1.46
C ALA A 339 6.29 -12.07 2.39
N GLY A 340 6.26 -11.69 3.68
CA GLY A 340 7.14 -12.28 4.70
C GLY A 340 6.89 -13.79 4.90
N PRO A 341 7.76 -14.49 5.65
CA PRO A 341 7.65 -15.93 5.86
C PRO A 341 6.25 -16.35 6.32
N GLY A 342 5.63 -17.30 5.61
CA GLY A 342 4.31 -17.83 5.93
C GLY A 342 3.12 -16.92 5.58
N ARG A 343 3.35 -15.72 5.02
CA ARG A 343 2.30 -14.83 4.52
C ARG A 343 2.22 -14.91 3.01
N MET A 344 1.04 -14.57 2.48
CA MET A 344 0.79 -14.55 1.04
C MET A 344 0.47 -13.11 0.62
N PRO A 345 1.10 -12.58 -0.43
CA PRO A 345 0.77 -11.24 -0.92
C PRO A 345 -0.64 -11.23 -1.51
N ILE A 346 -1.22 -10.08 -1.81
CA ILE A 346 -2.51 -10.00 -2.49
C ILE A 346 -2.29 -9.17 -3.76
N PRO A 347 -2.43 -9.76 -4.97
CA PRO A 347 -2.23 -9.03 -6.21
C PRO A 347 -3.25 -7.89 -6.29
N PRO A 348 -2.82 -6.68 -6.72
CA PRO A 348 -3.74 -5.57 -6.80
C PRO A 348 -4.78 -5.79 -7.92
N LEU A 349 -5.99 -5.24 -7.80
CA LEU A 349 -7.07 -5.39 -8.77
C LEU A 349 -6.66 -4.85 -10.14
N SER A 350 -5.94 -3.74 -10.23
CA SER A 350 -5.43 -3.24 -11.51
C SER A 350 -4.48 -4.22 -12.19
N ALA A 351 -3.83 -5.12 -11.45
CA ALA A 351 -3.03 -6.18 -12.04
C ALA A 351 -3.91 -7.06 -12.96
N TRP A 352 -5.19 -7.27 -12.60
CA TRP A 352 -6.14 -8.00 -13.44
C TRP A 352 -6.43 -7.31 -14.77
N TYR A 353 -6.18 -6.00 -14.83
CA TYR A 353 -6.34 -5.12 -15.99
C TYR A 353 -5.00 -4.65 -16.57
N ALA A 354 -3.86 -5.23 -16.14
CA ALA A 354 -2.50 -4.92 -16.61
C ALA A 354 -1.95 -6.01 -17.56
N GLY A 355 -0.64 -5.93 -17.91
CA GLY A 355 0.06 -7.03 -18.60
C GLY A 355 0.19 -8.27 -17.71
N ASP A 356 1.10 -9.20 -18.00
CA ASP A 356 1.24 -10.43 -17.20
C ASP A 356 1.34 -10.16 -15.69
N VAL A 357 0.61 -10.93 -14.89
CA VAL A 357 0.69 -10.86 -13.42
C VAL A 357 1.18 -12.20 -12.91
N VAL A 358 2.33 -12.15 -12.27
CA VAL A 358 2.93 -13.29 -11.61
C VAL A 358 3.50 -12.85 -10.26
N PRO A 359 3.44 -13.73 -9.24
CA PRO A 359 4.30 -13.57 -8.09
C PRO A 359 5.77 -13.47 -8.54
N ARG A 360 6.60 -12.82 -7.74
CA ARG A 360 8.04 -12.65 -8.02
C ARG A 360 8.73 -13.98 -8.39
N GLU A 361 8.27 -15.07 -7.77
CA GLU A 361 8.59 -16.43 -8.19
C GLU A 361 7.32 -17.07 -8.75
N SER A 362 7.26 -17.23 -10.08
CA SER A 362 6.06 -17.78 -10.73
C SER A 362 5.83 -19.23 -10.26
N PRO A 363 4.65 -19.57 -9.74
CA PRO A 363 4.35 -20.93 -9.30
C PRO A 363 4.26 -21.91 -10.48
N LEU A 364 4.01 -21.40 -11.68
CA LEU A 364 3.85 -22.19 -12.89
C LEU A 364 4.75 -21.66 -14.00
N LYS A 365 5.39 -22.55 -14.77
CA LYS A 365 5.96 -22.21 -16.07
C LYS A 365 4.90 -22.39 -17.14
N LEU A 366 4.49 -21.28 -17.75
CA LEU A 366 3.43 -21.25 -18.73
C LEU A 366 3.92 -20.52 -19.99
N LYS A 367 3.76 -21.15 -21.15
CA LYS A 367 3.98 -20.53 -22.45
C LYS A 367 2.68 -20.54 -23.24
N VAL A 368 2.35 -19.41 -23.85
CA VAL A 368 1.19 -19.27 -24.74
C VAL A 368 1.66 -18.63 -26.03
N ASP A 369 1.41 -19.32 -27.15
CA ASP A 369 1.73 -18.84 -28.49
C ASP A 369 0.43 -18.70 -29.30
N LEU A 370 0.29 -17.59 -30.02
CA LEU A 370 -0.78 -17.40 -31.01
C LEU A 370 -0.31 -18.02 -32.33
N ILE A 371 -1.04 -18.99 -32.87
CA ILE A 371 -0.63 -19.79 -34.04
C ILE A 371 -1.57 -19.56 -35.22
N VAL A 372 -1.00 -19.20 -36.37
CA VAL A 372 -1.69 -19.22 -37.67
C VAL A 372 -1.04 -20.30 -38.54
N GLY A 373 -1.84 -21.28 -38.96
CA GLY A 373 -1.35 -22.49 -39.63
C GLY A 373 -0.43 -23.31 -38.72
N ALA A 374 0.88 -23.16 -38.90
CA ALA A 374 1.92 -23.84 -38.12
C ALA A 374 2.96 -22.88 -37.52
N LYS A 375 2.75 -21.57 -37.63
CA LYS A 375 3.72 -20.55 -37.22
C LYS A 375 3.17 -19.70 -36.08
N PRO A 376 4.00 -19.39 -35.06
CA PRO A 376 3.65 -18.39 -34.08
C PRO A 376 3.63 -17.01 -34.74
N VAL A 377 2.59 -16.24 -34.45
CA VAL A 377 2.37 -14.88 -34.95
C VAL A 377 1.98 -13.96 -33.80
N THR A 378 2.12 -12.65 -34.00
CA THR A 378 1.61 -11.62 -33.09
C THR A 378 0.46 -10.82 -33.70
N GLN A 379 0.19 -11.03 -34.99
CA GLN A 379 -0.82 -10.32 -35.75
C GLN A 379 -1.64 -11.32 -36.58
N VAL A 380 -2.94 -11.06 -36.70
CA VAL A 380 -3.90 -11.80 -37.53
C VAL A 380 -4.70 -10.81 -38.38
N LYS A 381 -5.14 -11.23 -39.55
CA LYS A 381 -6.10 -10.47 -40.36
C LYS A 381 -7.52 -10.71 -39.88
N VAL A 382 -8.42 -9.76 -40.18
CA VAL A 382 -9.86 -10.01 -40.04
C VAL A 382 -10.24 -11.26 -40.85
N ASP A 383 -11.09 -12.10 -40.27
CA ASP A 383 -11.51 -13.40 -40.80
C ASP A 383 -10.40 -14.48 -40.94
N GLU A 384 -9.15 -14.20 -40.55
CA GLU A 384 -8.07 -15.18 -40.60
C GLU A 384 -8.18 -16.19 -39.43
N PRO A 385 -8.20 -17.50 -39.71
CA PRO A 385 -8.29 -18.52 -38.68
C PRO A 385 -6.98 -18.65 -37.90
N PHE A 386 -7.06 -18.61 -36.58
CA PHE A 386 -5.93 -18.81 -35.67
C PHE A 386 -6.27 -19.69 -34.47
N THR A 387 -5.25 -20.17 -33.76
CA THR A 387 -5.39 -20.97 -32.53
C THR A 387 -4.47 -20.46 -31.44
N LEU A 388 -4.77 -20.78 -30.18
CA LEU A 388 -3.83 -20.58 -29.07
C LEU A 388 -3.17 -21.92 -28.75
N GLU A 389 -1.85 -21.98 -28.81
CA GLU A 389 -1.09 -23.13 -28.32
C GLU A 389 -0.56 -22.82 -26.91
N VAL A 390 -0.96 -23.63 -25.94
CA VAL A 390 -0.55 -23.48 -24.54
C VAL A 390 0.31 -24.66 -24.11
N ARG A 391 1.39 -24.37 -23.38
CA ARG A 391 2.31 -25.36 -22.81
C ARG A 391 2.49 -25.08 -21.32
N CYS A 392 2.39 -26.12 -20.50
CA CYS A 392 2.68 -26.08 -19.07
C CYS A 392 3.45 -27.34 -18.66
N GLU A 393 4.34 -27.25 -17.66
CA GLU A 393 5.11 -28.39 -17.14
C GLU A 393 4.27 -29.31 -16.25
N GLN A 394 3.13 -28.83 -15.75
CA GLN A 394 2.28 -29.57 -14.81
C GLN A 394 0.81 -29.55 -15.21
N LYS A 395 0.02 -30.43 -14.59
CA LYS A 395 -1.44 -30.43 -14.75
C LYS A 395 -1.99 -29.18 -14.08
N VAL A 396 -2.76 -28.40 -14.83
CA VAL A 396 -3.35 -27.14 -14.34
C VAL A 396 -4.76 -26.98 -14.87
N TYR A 397 -5.57 -26.21 -14.14
CA TYR A 397 -6.88 -25.73 -14.54
C TYR A 397 -6.74 -24.32 -15.08
N PHE A 398 -7.57 -23.94 -16.05
CA PHE A 398 -7.52 -22.62 -16.64
C PHE A 398 -8.88 -21.99 -16.91
N THR A 399 -8.94 -20.67 -16.92
CA THR A 399 -10.08 -19.90 -17.43
C THR A 399 -9.57 -18.98 -18.52
N LEU A 400 -10.20 -19.03 -19.69
CA LEU A 400 -9.86 -18.17 -20.82
C LEU A 400 -10.91 -17.08 -20.99
N LEU A 401 -10.48 -15.82 -20.96
CA LEU A 401 -11.31 -14.67 -21.28
C LEU A 401 -10.89 -14.07 -22.61
N MET A 402 -11.86 -13.61 -23.38
CA MET A 402 -11.66 -12.74 -24.53
C MET A 402 -12.02 -11.31 -24.13
N VAL A 403 -11.09 -10.38 -24.36
CA VAL A 403 -11.28 -8.95 -24.14
C VAL A 403 -11.09 -8.22 -25.46
N GLN A 404 -12.19 -7.68 -25.99
CA GLN A 404 -12.21 -6.99 -27.27
C GLN A 404 -11.64 -5.57 -27.15
N ALA A 405 -11.33 -4.97 -28.30
CA ALA A 405 -10.72 -3.64 -28.36
C ALA A 405 -11.62 -2.51 -27.83
N ASP A 406 -12.95 -2.72 -27.85
CA ASP A 406 -13.95 -1.84 -27.23
C ASP A 406 -14.14 -2.09 -25.72
N GLY A 407 -13.42 -3.08 -25.18
CA GLY A 407 -13.45 -3.49 -23.79
C GLY A 407 -14.52 -4.50 -23.43
N GLU A 408 -15.28 -5.05 -24.36
CA GLU A 408 -16.15 -6.18 -24.06
C GLU A 408 -15.37 -7.39 -23.54
N VAL A 409 -15.81 -7.95 -22.40
CA VAL A 409 -15.20 -9.13 -21.77
C VAL A 409 -16.16 -10.30 -21.88
N ARG A 410 -15.68 -11.45 -22.37
CA ARG A 410 -16.44 -12.70 -22.44
C ARG A 410 -15.60 -13.87 -21.94
N VAL A 411 -16.25 -14.83 -21.27
CA VAL A 411 -15.63 -16.14 -21.04
C VAL A 411 -15.58 -16.88 -22.37
N GLN A 412 -14.38 -17.34 -22.75
CA GLN A 412 -14.18 -18.14 -23.95
C GLN A 412 -14.13 -19.61 -23.58
N GLU A 413 -15.22 -20.33 -23.84
CA GLU A 413 -15.24 -21.78 -23.70
C GLU A 413 -14.27 -22.44 -24.69
N VAL A 414 -13.69 -23.56 -24.27
CA VAL A 414 -12.70 -24.32 -25.02
C VAL A 414 -13.13 -25.78 -25.15
N LEU A 415 -12.97 -26.34 -26.35
CA LEU A 415 -13.20 -27.75 -26.62
C LEU A 415 -12.30 -28.62 -25.73
N GLY A 416 -12.88 -29.63 -25.09
CA GLY A 416 -12.16 -30.52 -24.18
C GLY A 416 -12.06 -30.01 -22.74
N GLY A 417 -12.67 -28.86 -22.44
CA GLY A 417 -12.79 -28.31 -21.08
C GLY A 417 -11.61 -27.42 -20.67
N ASN A 418 -11.43 -27.29 -19.37
CA ASN A 418 -10.59 -26.27 -18.72
C ASN A 418 -9.31 -26.85 -18.08
N VAL A 419 -8.80 -27.98 -18.57
CA VAL A 419 -7.63 -28.65 -17.98
C VAL A 419 -6.48 -28.76 -18.98
N LEU A 420 -5.31 -28.27 -18.60
CA LEU A 420 -4.07 -28.48 -19.33
C LEU A 420 -3.30 -29.68 -18.79
N LYS A 421 -2.71 -30.46 -19.69
CA LYS A 421 -1.91 -31.64 -19.37
C LYS A 421 -0.42 -31.29 -19.32
N PRO A 422 0.35 -31.93 -18.43
CA PRO A 422 1.78 -31.66 -18.28
C PRO A 422 2.57 -31.99 -19.54
N GLY A 423 3.53 -31.12 -19.89
CA GLY A 423 4.57 -31.36 -20.91
C GLY A 423 4.10 -31.38 -22.36
N GLN A 424 2.79 -31.33 -22.62
CA GLN A 424 2.23 -31.37 -23.96
C GLN A 424 1.72 -29.99 -24.40
N ALA A 425 2.06 -29.60 -25.63
CA ALA A 425 1.43 -28.46 -26.27
C ALA A 425 -0.03 -28.77 -26.58
N GLN A 426 -0.94 -27.96 -26.09
CA GLN A 426 -2.38 -28.10 -26.30
C GLN A 426 -2.91 -26.91 -27.06
N ARG A 427 -3.60 -27.19 -28.17
CA ARG A 427 -4.31 -26.17 -28.94
C ARG A 427 -5.67 -25.94 -28.29
N LEU A 428 -5.92 -24.71 -27.87
CA LEU A 428 -7.24 -24.28 -27.44
C LEU A 428 -8.06 -23.96 -28.69
N LEU A 429 -9.25 -24.54 -28.77
CA LEU A 429 -10.21 -24.35 -29.85
C LEU A 429 -11.57 -23.99 -29.22
N PRO A 430 -12.42 -23.18 -29.84
CA PRO A 430 -13.82 -23.03 -29.43
C PRO A 430 -14.57 -24.38 -29.40
N PRO A 431 -15.75 -24.44 -28.76
CA PRO A 431 -16.54 -25.69 -28.66
C PRO A 431 -16.93 -26.31 -30.01
N ASN A 432 -16.96 -25.51 -31.08
CA ASN A 432 -17.23 -26.00 -32.44
C ASN A 432 -16.05 -26.75 -33.08
N GLY A 433 -14.90 -26.82 -32.40
CA GLY A 433 -13.68 -27.50 -32.87
C GLY A 433 -12.96 -26.83 -34.04
N LYS A 434 -13.39 -25.63 -34.45
CA LYS A 434 -12.74 -24.85 -35.51
C LYS A 434 -11.65 -23.93 -34.92
N SER A 435 -10.92 -23.22 -35.77
CA SER A 435 -10.03 -22.15 -35.32
C SER A 435 -10.83 -20.94 -34.80
N PHE A 436 -10.23 -20.13 -33.94
CA PHE A 436 -10.73 -18.80 -33.62
C PHE A 436 -10.69 -17.91 -34.86
N VAL A 437 -11.63 -16.98 -34.95
CA VAL A 437 -11.72 -15.98 -36.02
C VAL A 437 -12.19 -14.68 -35.41
N ILE A 438 -11.57 -13.56 -35.80
CA ILE A 438 -12.02 -12.21 -35.45
C ILE A 438 -12.73 -11.63 -36.68
N GLY A 439 -14.06 -11.62 -36.65
CA GLY A 439 -14.88 -11.25 -37.80
C GLY A 439 -14.98 -9.75 -38.08
N GLY A 440 -14.34 -8.91 -37.26
CA GLY A 440 -14.35 -7.47 -37.49
C GLY A 440 -13.67 -6.68 -36.38
N ILE A 441 -13.43 -5.40 -36.67
CA ILE A 441 -12.89 -4.44 -35.70
C ILE A 441 -14.02 -3.51 -35.25
N ASN A 442 -14.44 -3.66 -34.00
CA ASN A 442 -15.40 -2.77 -33.36
C ASN A 442 -14.81 -1.35 -33.30
N GLY A 443 -15.57 -0.35 -33.78
CA GLY A 443 -15.13 1.04 -33.88
C GLY A 443 -14.64 1.49 -35.26
N GLY A 444 -14.64 0.61 -36.28
CA GLY A 444 -14.42 1.00 -37.68
C GLY A 444 -12.97 1.32 -38.08
N GLY A 445 -12.02 1.17 -37.15
CA GLY A 445 -10.59 1.37 -37.42
C GLY A 445 -9.99 0.32 -38.39
N LYS A 446 -8.82 0.64 -38.95
CA LYS A 446 -8.03 -0.28 -39.78
C LYS A 446 -7.30 -1.35 -38.97
N THR A 447 -6.98 -1.04 -37.71
CA THR A 447 -6.29 -1.94 -36.79
C THR A 447 -6.93 -1.88 -35.41
N ALA A 448 -6.78 -2.96 -34.66
CA ALA A 448 -7.19 -3.07 -33.26
C ALA A 448 -6.28 -4.05 -32.52
N VAL A 449 -6.33 -4.02 -31.19
CA VAL A 449 -5.69 -5.02 -30.35
C VAL A 449 -6.77 -5.66 -29.49
N GLU A 450 -7.00 -6.95 -29.72
CA GLU A 450 -7.83 -7.78 -28.87
C GLU A 450 -6.93 -8.59 -27.95
N HIS A 451 -7.46 -9.11 -26.85
CA HIS A 451 -6.66 -9.81 -25.86
C HIS A 451 -7.33 -11.11 -25.45
N PHE A 452 -6.55 -12.18 -25.42
CA PHE A 452 -6.88 -13.32 -24.58
C PHE A 452 -6.23 -13.16 -23.22
N VAL A 453 -7.01 -13.38 -22.16
CA VAL A 453 -6.50 -13.41 -20.78
C VAL A 453 -6.68 -14.82 -20.25
N LEU A 454 -5.56 -15.50 -20.02
CA LEU A 454 -5.53 -16.87 -19.53
C LEU A 454 -5.16 -16.86 -18.05
N PHE A 455 -6.08 -17.31 -17.20
CA PHE A 455 -5.85 -17.57 -15.78
C PHE A 455 -5.55 -19.05 -15.61
N VAL A 456 -4.48 -19.40 -14.89
CA VAL A 456 -4.03 -20.79 -14.73
C VAL A 456 -3.68 -21.08 -13.28
N SER A 457 -4.15 -22.21 -12.73
CA SER A 457 -3.92 -22.65 -11.34
C SER A 457 -3.77 -24.17 -11.26
N GLU A 458 -3.12 -24.68 -10.21
CA GLU A 458 -3.08 -26.12 -9.92
C GLU A 458 -4.43 -26.65 -9.39
N THR A 459 -5.28 -25.76 -8.87
CA THR A 459 -6.64 -26.04 -8.42
C THR A 459 -7.67 -25.45 -9.37
N GLU A 460 -8.89 -25.99 -9.35
CA GLU A 460 -9.99 -25.49 -10.17
C GLU A 460 -10.34 -24.05 -9.80
N LEU A 461 -10.46 -23.21 -10.82
CA LEU A 461 -10.78 -21.78 -10.66
C LEU A 461 -12.30 -21.59 -10.55
N PRO A 462 -12.78 -20.67 -9.68
CA PRO A 462 -14.17 -20.28 -9.70
C PRO A 462 -14.52 -19.60 -11.03
N ALA A 463 -15.80 -19.68 -11.41
CA ALA A 463 -16.29 -18.98 -12.58
C ALA A 463 -16.13 -17.46 -12.39
N PRO A 464 -15.62 -16.73 -13.40
CA PRO A 464 -15.49 -15.29 -13.30
C PRO A 464 -16.87 -14.62 -13.36
N THR A 465 -17.10 -13.69 -12.46
CA THR A 465 -18.23 -12.77 -12.51
C THR A 465 -17.88 -11.64 -13.47
N ILE A 466 -18.60 -11.52 -14.58
CA ILE A 466 -18.44 -10.42 -15.55
C ILE A 466 -19.50 -9.35 -15.24
N VAL A 467 -19.03 -8.15 -14.92
CA VAL A 467 -19.87 -6.99 -14.61
C VAL A 467 -19.85 -6.04 -15.79
N ARG A 468 -21.03 -5.73 -16.31
CA ARG A 468 -21.23 -4.74 -17.38
C ARG A 468 -21.93 -3.52 -16.78
N SER A 469 -21.25 -2.38 -16.76
CA SER A 469 -21.82 -1.10 -16.33
C SER A 469 -22.03 -0.16 -17.52
N LYS A 470 -23.14 0.59 -17.54
CA LYS A 470 -23.45 1.57 -18.59
C LYS A 470 -22.97 2.96 -18.14
N HIS A 471 -22.18 3.62 -18.97
CA HIS A 471 -21.68 4.97 -18.76
C HIS A 471 -22.03 5.81 -19.99
N GLY A 472 -23.05 6.66 -19.86
CA GLY A 472 -23.63 7.39 -20.98
C GLY A 472 -24.17 6.43 -22.07
N SER A 473 -23.63 6.56 -23.29
CA SER A 473 -23.94 5.68 -24.43
C SER A 473 -23.04 4.45 -24.53
N ARG A 474 -22.07 4.29 -23.61
CA ARG A 474 -21.03 3.26 -23.65
C ARG A 474 -21.23 2.23 -22.55
N TYR A 475 -20.56 1.10 -22.71
CA TYR A 475 -20.47 0.06 -21.69
C TYR A 475 -19.02 -0.10 -21.23
N VAL A 476 -18.85 -0.28 -19.94
CA VAL A 476 -17.59 -0.66 -19.31
C VAL A 476 -17.76 -2.06 -18.77
N TRP A 477 -16.84 -2.94 -19.11
CA TRP A 477 -16.84 -4.31 -18.63
C TRP A 477 -15.71 -4.51 -17.64
N ARG A 478 -16.01 -5.23 -16.57
CA ARG A 478 -15.10 -5.64 -15.52
C ARG A 478 -15.33 -7.11 -15.27
N PHE A 479 -14.34 -7.79 -14.71
CA PHE A 479 -14.51 -9.14 -14.22
C PHE A 479 -13.80 -9.33 -12.89
N SER A 480 -14.32 -10.23 -12.07
CA SER A 480 -13.72 -10.67 -10.82
C SER A 480 -13.87 -12.18 -10.69
N MET A 481 -12.99 -12.81 -9.92
CA MET A 481 -13.16 -14.19 -9.46
C MET A 481 -13.19 -14.14 -7.94
N GLU A 482 -14.26 -14.63 -7.34
CA GLU A 482 -14.41 -14.67 -5.89
C GLU A 482 -14.22 -16.12 -5.40
N PRO A 483 -13.41 -16.34 -4.35
CA PRO A 483 -13.30 -17.65 -3.73
C PRO A 483 -14.66 -18.09 -3.20
N THR A 484 -14.95 -19.38 -3.35
CA THR A 484 -16.11 -20.01 -2.71
C THR A 484 -15.62 -21.20 -1.87
N GLU A 485 -16.43 -21.68 -0.92
CA GLU A 485 -16.08 -22.89 -0.16
C GLU A 485 -15.79 -24.10 -1.09
N ARG A 486 -16.50 -24.17 -2.22
CA ARG A 486 -16.35 -25.23 -3.22
C ARG A 486 -15.11 -25.04 -4.10
N PHE A 487 -14.76 -23.80 -4.41
CA PHE A 487 -13.64 -23.44 -5.27
C PHE A 487 -12.75 -22.46 -4.52
N PRO A 488 -11.88 -22.96 -3.62
CA PRO A 488 -10.94 -22.11 -2.92
C PRO A 488 -10.01 -21.46 -3.94
N PHE A 489 -10.13 -20.14 -4.07
CA PHE A 489 -9.33 -19.34 -4.98
C PHE A 489 -8.24 -18.64 -4.19
N GLU A 490 -6.99 -19.02 -4.44
CA GLU A 490 -5.80 -18.37 -3.89
C GLU A 490 -5.13 -17.53 -4.98
N PRO A 491 -5.31 -16.20 -5.03
CA PRO A 491 -4.81 -15.35 -6.11
C PRO A 491 -3.31 -15.52 -6.43
N ASN A 492 -2.49 -15.88 -5.45
CA ASN A 492 -1.04 -16.03 -5.62
C ASN A 492 -0.62 -17.36 -6.25
N LYS A 493 -1.49 -18.37 -6.26
CA LYS A 493 -1.25 -19.63 -6.97
C LYS A 493 -1.73 -19.56 -8.41
N VAL A 494 -2.25 -18.41 -8.83
CA VAL A 494 -2.79 -18.18 -10.17
C VAL A 494 -1.78 -17.41 -11.00
N VAL A 495 -1.43 -17.96 -12.16
CA VAL A 495 -0.69 -17.23 -13.20
C VAL A 495 -1.70 -16.61 -14.14
N ARG A 496 -1.59 -15.29 -14.36
CA ARG A 496 -2.37 -14.57 -15.35
C ARG A 496 -1.49 -14.19 -16.53
N LYS A 497 -1.79 -14.76 -17.69
CA LYS A 497 -1.09 -14.49 -18.96
C LYS A 497 -1.99 -13.68 -19.88
N VAL A 498 -1.48 -12.55 -20.37
CA VAL A 498 -2.17 -11.74 -21.38
C VAL A 498 -1.54 -11.99 -22.74
N VAL A 499 -2.37 -12.34 -23.71
CA VAL A 499 -1.95 -12.60 -25.09
C VAL A 499 -2.58 -11.52 -25.98
N PRO A 500 -1.82 -10.48 -26.35
CA PRO A 500 -2.30 -9.47 -27.28
C PRO A 500 -2.39 -10.06 -28.68
N ILE A 501 -3.47 -9.74 -29.38
CA ILE A 501 -3.75 -10.12 -30.75
C ILE A 501 -3.88 -8.83 -31.55
N HIS A 502 -2.85 -8.52 -32.34
CA HIS A 502 -2.94 -7.39 -33.25
C HIS A 502 -3.81 -7.79 -34.45
N VAL A 503 -4.92 -7.09 -34.66
CA VAL A 503 -5.85 -7.36 -35.76
C VAL A 503 -5.72 -6.25 -36.79
N ALA A 504 -5.60 -6.62 -38.06
CA ALA A 504 -5.60 -5.67 -39.17
C ALA A 504 -6.67 -6.03 -40.21
N ARG A 505 -7.37 -5.01 -40.72
CA ARG A 505 -8.13 -5.13 -41.98
C ARG A 505 -7.13 -5.14 -43.13
N GLU A 506 -7.42 -5.92 -44.18
CA GLU A 506 -6.69 -5.85 -45.44
C GLU A 506 -6.81 -4.48 -46.11
#